data_AF-A0A7S4SG77-F1
#
_entry.id   AF-A0A7S4SG77-F1
#
_cell.length_a   1.000
_cell.length_b   1.000
_cell.length_c   1.000
_cell.angle_alpha   90.00
_cell.angle_beta   90.00
_cell.angle_gamma   90.00
#
_symmetry.space_group_name_H-M   'P 1'
#
loop_
_entity.id
_entity.type
_entity.pdbx_description
1 polymer ?
#
loop_
_entity_poly.entity_id
_entity_poly.type
_entity_poly.pdbx_seq_one_letter_code
_entity_poly.pdbx_strand_id
1 'polypeptide(L)'
;MENTHMDALVMGTFTSNPLIVNMYAHCATTVLTEFMGGANVEDIAILGSGQLHGRPYDSDSKNDLTVEQKLDIALLMAKAIASLHGFKGGVIVHNDIQLCQFLYNEQGELKMGDFNRAEVMLFDEKNKEYCRYQNGEGWGNVSCNTYVLVGLGY
;
A
#
# COMPACT_ATOMS: atom_id res chain seq x y z
N MET A 1 11.65 1.99 14.71
CA MET A 1 10.39 1.64 15.39
C MET A 1 9.34 1.71 14.32
N GLU A 2 8.76 0.56 13.99
CA GLU A 2 7.76 0.41 12.93
C GLU A 2 6.53 1.25 13.28
N ASN A 3 6.04 2.07 12.34
CA ASN A 3 5.14 3.18 12.65
C ASN A 3 3.68 2.71 12.58
N THR A 4 3.25 1.84 13.50
CA THR A 4 1.88 1.29 13.58
C THR A 4 0.79 2.36 13.71
N HIS A 5 1.18 3.59 14.03
CA HIS A 5 0.27 4.74 13.96
C HIS A 5 -0.23 5.00 12.53
N MET A 6 0.63 4.84 11.52
CA MET A 6 0.24 5.00 10.11
C MET A 6 -0.69 3.88 9.63
N ASP A 7 -0.48 2.65 10.09
CA ASP A 7 -1.44 1.55 9.91
C ASP A 7 -2.83 1.94 10.39
N ALA A 8 -2.92 2.41 11.64
CA ALA A 8 -4.19 2.79 12.23
C ALA A 8 -4.85 3.98 11.52
N LEU A 9 -4.06 5.00 11.15
CA LEU A 9 -4.56 6.19 10.47
C LEU A 9 -5.09 5.86 9.07
N VAL A 10 -4.32 5.13 8.27
CA VAL A 10 -4.72 4.78 6.90
C VAL A 10 -5.90 3.82 6.93
N MET A 11 -5.82 2.69 7.62
CA MET A 11 -6.93 1.72 7.66
C MET A 11 -8.19 2.32 8.30
N GLY A 12 -8.05 3.18 9.32
CA GLY A 12 -9.17 3.92 9.91
C GLY A 12 -9.84 4.90 8.92
N THR A 13 -9.04 5.56 8.07
CA THR A 13 -9.53 6.48 7.04
C THR A 13 -10.30 5.74 5.93
N PHE A 14 -9.88 4.52 5.59
CA PHE A 14 -10.43 3.75 4.48
C PHE A 14 -11.33 2.58 4.91
N THR A 15 -11.95 2.63 6.09
CA THR A 15 -12.85 1.58 6.63
C THR A 15 -14.03 1.18 5.74
N SER A 16 -14.39 1.99 4.73
CA SER A 16 -15.44 1.66 3.75
C SER A 16 -14.91 1.17 2.40
N ASN A 17 -13.58 1.14 2.22
CA ASN A 17 -12.96 0.75 0.97
C ASN A 17 -12.74 -0.77 0.93
N PRO A 18 -13.37 -1.51 -0.01
CA PRO A 18 -13.24 -2.96 -0.06
C PRO A 18 -11.84 -3.45 -0.47
N LEU A 19 -10.94 -2.55 -0.90
CA LEU A 19 -9.58 -2.88 -1.33
C LEU A 19 -8.52 -2.60 -0.27
N ILE A 20 -8.90 -2.10 0.91
CA ILE A 20 -8.00 -1.83 2.03
C ILE A 20 -8.40 -2.74 3.19
N VAL A 21 -7.42 -3.31 3.88
CA VAL A 21 -7.66 -4.13 5.07
C VAL A 21 -8.41 -3.30 6.12
N ASN A 22 -9.53 -3.84 6.61
CA ASN A 22 -10.32 -3.19 7.64
C ASN A 22 -9.64 -3.30 9.01
N MET A 23 -9.63 -2.18 9.74
CA MET A 23 -9.23 -2.13 11.14
C MET A 23 -10.46 -2.11 12.05
N TYR A 24 -10.43 -2.92 13.10
CA TYR A 24 -11.44 -2.94 14.17
C TYR A 24 -11.03 -2.12 15.39
N ALA A 25 -9.73 -2.08 15.72
CA ALA A 25 -9.21 -1.30 16.84
C ALA A 25 -7.71 -1.04 16.69
N HIS A 26 -7.18 -0.07 17.43
CA HIS A 26 -5.74 0.07 17.65
C HIS A 26 -5.43 0.44 19.11
N CYS A 27 -4.25 0.08 19.59
CA CYS A 27 -3.73 0.48 20.88
C CYS A 27 -2.20 0.60 20.78
N ALA A 28 -1.68 1.81 20.98
CA ALA A 28 -0.26 2.13 20.88
C ALA A 28 0.40 1.56 19.60
N THR A 29 1.11 0.44 19.70
CA THR A 29 1.88 -0.22 18.63
C THR A 29 1.18 -1.46 18.06
N THR A 30 -0.14 -1.56 18.21
CA THR A 30 -0.90 -2.72 17.74
C THR A 30 -2.19 -2.28 17.08
N VAL A 31 -2.51 -2.93 15.96
CA VAL A 31 -3.78 -2.84 15.26
C VAL A 31 -4.46 -4.20 15.31
N LEU A 32 -5.79 -4.19 15.46
CA LEU A 32 -6.65 -5.35 15.27
C LEU A 32 -7.34 -5.17 13.93
N THR A 33 -7.09 -6.08 13.00
CA THR A 33 -7.62 -6.03 11.64
C THR A 33 -8.56 -7.19 11.36
N GLU A 34 -9.26 -7.14 10.23
CA GLU A 34 -9.84 -8.34 9.64
C GLU A 34 -8.77 -9.40 9.37
N PHE A 35 -9.18 -10.67 9.40
CA PHE A 35 -8.28 -11.79 9.18
C PHE A 35 -8.12 -12.05 7.67
N MET A 36 -6.89 -11.89 7.18
CA MET A 36 -6.52 -12.15 5.79
C MET A 36 -5.86 -13.54 5.70
N GLY A 37 -6.66 -14.59 5.89
CA GLY A 37 -6.19 -15.97 6.01
C GLY A 37 -5.77 -16.68 4.72
N GLY A 38 -5.87 -16.00 3.58
CA GLY A 38 -5.42 -16.52 2.28
C GLY A 38 -3.93 -16.32 2.04
N ALA A 39 -3.48 -16.62 0.82
CA ALA A 39 -2.13 -16.31 0.37
C ALA A 39 -1.98 -14.80 0.10
N ASN A 40 -0.76 -14.29 0.07
CA ASN A 40 -0.48 -12.97 -0.50
C ASN A 40 -0.18 -13.09 -2.01
N VAL A 41 -0.10 -11.97 -2.73
CA VAL A 41 0.18 -12.00 -4.18
C VAL A 41 1.58 -12.53 -4.49
N GLU A 42 2.57 -12.33 -3.61
CA GLU A 42 3.92 -12.85 -3.78
C GLU A 42 3.92 -14.38 -3.82
N ASP A 43 3.23 -15.03 -2.89
CA ASP A 43 3.15 -16.49 -2.77
C ASP A 43 2.60 -17.17 -4.04
N ILE A 44 1.65 -16.51 -4.72
CA ILE A 44 1.01 -17.05 -5.92
C ILE A 44 1.71 -16.63 -7.23
N ALA A 45 2.33 -15.45 -7.25
CA ALA A 45 2.94 -14.90 -8.46
C ALA A 45 4.40 -15.34 -8.60
N ILE A 46 5.12 -15.49 -7.49
CA ILE A 46 6.54 -15.85 -7.45
C ILE A 46 6.68 -17.23 -6.83
N LEU A 47 6.82 -18.26 -7.68
CA LEU A 47 7.15 -19.60 -7.20
C LEU A 47 8.67 -19.78 -7.00
N GLY A 48 9.07 -20.27 -5.84
CA GLY A 48 10.47 -20.53 -5.50
C GLY A 48 11.18 -19.29 -4.95
N SER A 49 12.48 -19.12 -5.25
CA SER A 49 13.31 -18.10 -4.60
C SER A 49 13.23 -16.69 -5.21
N GLY A 50 12.40 -16.46 -6.23
CA GLY A 50 12.18 -15.14 -6.87
C GLY A 50 13.40 -14.44 -7.50
N GLN A 51 14.61 -14.99 -7.32
CA GLN A 51 15.85 -14.37 -7.74
C GLN A 51 16.25 -14.85 -9.14
N LEU A 52 16.05 -13.98 -10.14
CA LEU A 52 16.67 -14.09 -11.46
C LEU A 52 18.13 -13.60 -11.42
N HIS A 53 18.96 -14.15 -10.53
CA HIS A 53 20.41 -13.92 -10.62
C HIS A 53 21.03 -14.92 -11.60
N GLY A 54 21.24 -14.48 -12.84
CA GLY A 54 22.10 -15.19 -13.81
C GLY A 54 21.48 -16.41 -14.50
N ARG A 55 20.16 -16.66 -14.38
CA ARG A 55 19.47 -17.65 -15.22
C ARG A 55 19.03 -17.01 -16.54
N PRO A 56 19.13 -17.72 -17.68
CA PRO A 56 18.54 -17.24 -18.93
C PRO A 56 17.05 -16.94 -18.70
N TYR A 57 16.58 -15.84 -19.29
CA TYR A 57 15.16 -15.45 -19.27
C TYR A 57 14.34 -16.61 -19.83
N ASP A 58 13.70 -17.34 -18.92
CA ASP A 58 12.75 -18.38 -19.27
C ASP A 58 11.42 -17.66 -19.53
N SER A 59 10.97 -17.68 -20.79
CA SER A 59 9.74 -17.00 -21.20
C SER A 59 8.49 -17.60 -20.56
N ASP A 60 8.60 -18.80 -19.98
CA ASP A 60 7.46 -19.51 -19.47
C ASP A 60 7.20 -19.10 -18.02
N SER A 61 5.98 -18.57 -17.81
CA SER A 61 5.43 -18.29 -16.49
C SER A 61 5.60 -19.51 -15.59
N LYS A 62 6.21 -19.31 -14.43
CA LYS A 62 6.38 -20.39 -13.45
C LYS A 62 5.15 -20.61 -12.57
N ASN A 63 4.24 -19.64 -12.52
CA ASN A 63 2.95 -19.76 -11.83
C ASN A 63 1.83 -20.21 -12.78
N ASP A 64 0.76 -20.75 -12.17
CA ASP A 64 -0.45 -21.23 -12.84
C ASP A 64 -1.47 -20.12 -13.13
N LEU A 65 -1.09 -18.84 -12.98
CA LEU A 65 -2.00 -17.73 -13.25
C LEU A 65 -2.18 -17.52 -14.76
N THR A 66 -3.43 -17.48 -15.21
CA THR A 66 -3.75 -17.07 -16.58
C THR A 66 -3.44 -15.60 -16.80
N VAL A 67 -3.43 -15.16 -18.07
CA VAL A 67 -3.23 -13.75 -18.41
C VAL A 67 -4.34 -12.88 -17.82
N GLU A 68 -5.58 -13.37 -17.86
CA GLU A 68 -6.75 -12.69 -17.31
C GLU A 68 -6.63 -12.52 -15.79
N GLN A 69 -6.23 -13.58 -15.07
CA GLN A 69 -6.03 -13.51 -13.62
C GLN A 69 -4.92 -12.51 -13.24
N LYS A 70 -3.82 -12.48 -14.00
CA LYS A 70 -2.75 -11.49 -13.80
C LYS A 70 -3.25 -10.06 -14.00
N LEU A 71 -4.07 -9.85 -15.03
CA LEU A 71 -4.67 -8.54 -15.33
C LEU A 71 -5.64 -8.11 -14.23
N ASP A 72 -6.48 -9.02 -13.74
CA ASP A 72 -7.43 -8.74 -12.65
C ASP A 72 -6.70 -8.37 -11.35
N ILE A 73 -5.65 -9.10 -10.99
CA ILE A 73 -4.80 -8.80 -9.82
C ILE A 73 -4.18 -7.41 -9.97
N ALA A 74 -3.53 -7.14 -11.11
CA ALA A 74 -2.90 -5.85 -11.37
C ALA A 74 -3.90 -4.69 -11.32
N LEU A 75 -5.12 -4.90 -11.83
CA LEU A 75 -6.19 -3.92 -11.79
C LEU A 75 -6.65 -3.63 -10.36
N LEU A 76 -6.83 -4.66 -9.53
CA LEU A 76 -7.21 -4.49 -8.12
C LEU A 76 -6.12 -3.77 -7.33
N MET A 77 -4.84 -4.15 -7.52
CA MET A 77 -3.70 -3.47 -6.91
C MET A 77 -3.65 -1.99 -7.31
N ALA A 78 -3.82 -1.68 -8.59
CA ALA A 78 -3.84 -0.31 -9.10
C ALA A 78 -5.00 0.51 -8.52
N LYS A 79 -6.19 -0.09 -8.35
CA LYS A 79 -7.34 0.57 -7.73
C LYS A 79 -7.13 0.84 -6.23
N ALA A 80 -6.46 -0.06 -5.51
CA ALA A 80 -6.11 0.17 -4.10
C ALA A 80 -5.16 1.37 -3.99
N ILE A 81 -4.09 1.40 -4.80
CA ILE A 81 -3.14 2.52 -4.84
C ILE A 81 -3.83 3.83 -5.25
N ALA A 82 -4.70 3.78 -6.27
CA ALA A 82 -5.47 4.95 -6.69
C ALA A 82 -6.40 5.48 -5.60
N SER A 83 -6.87 4.64 -4.69
CA SER A 83 -7.68 5.08 -3.54
C SER A 83 -6.86 5.93 -2.57
N LEU A 84 -5.60 5.54 -2.31
CA LEU A 84 -4.68 6.33 -1.48
C LEU A 84 -4.33 7.67 -2.15
N HIS A 85 -3.96 7.64 -3.43
CA HIS A 85 -3.58 8.84 -4.18
C HIS A 85 -4.77 9.78 -4.45
N GLY A 86 -5.98 9.23 -4.55
CA GLY A 86 -7.21 9.98 -4.78
C GLY A 86 -7.89 10.49 -3.51
N PHE A 87 -7.29 10.28 -2.33
CA PHE A 87 -7.90 10.70 -1.07
C PHE A 87 -8.05 12.23 -1.03
N LYS A 88 -9.29 12.67 -0.78
CA LYS A 88 -9.62 14.10 -0.79
C LYS A 88 -9.00 14.87 0.39
N GLY A 89 -8.73 14.18 1.49
CA GLY A 89 -8.08 14.75 2.67
C GLY A 89 -6.55 14.68 2.60
N GLY A 90 -5.96 14.78 1.40
CA GLY A 90 -4.51 14.78 1.17
C GLY A 90 -4.03 13.49 0.47
N VAL A 91 -3.09 13.62 -0.47
CA VAL A 91 -2.50 12.45 -1.15
C VAL A 91 -1.76 11.59 -0.13
N ILE A 92 -2.12 10.31 -0.06
CA ILE A 92 -1.43 9.33 0.79
C ILE A 92 -0.56 8.45 -0.09
N VAL A 93 0.73 8.35 0.23
CA VAL A 93 1.70 7.50 -0.47
C VAL A 93 1.98 6.29 0.40
N HIS A 94 1.85 5.07 -0.13
CA HIS A 94 2.13 3.85 0.65
C HIS A 94 3.61 3.67 1.00
N ASN A 95 4.49 4.10 0.09
CA ASN A 95 5.95 4.13 0.26
C ASN A 95 6.66 2.77 0.45
N ASP A 96 5.94 1.65 0.31
CA ASP A 96 6.50 0.30 0.36
C ASP A 96 5.64 -0.71 -0.42
N ILE A 97 5.39 -0.41 -1.69
CA ILE A 97 4.52 -1.24 -2.53
C ILE A 97 5.29 -2.51 -2.92
N GLN A 98 4.88 -3.64 -2.33
CA GLN A 98 5.41 -4.97 -2.60
C GLN A 98 4.25 -5.97 -2.79
N LEU A 99 4.50 -7.10 -3.48
CA LEU A 99 3.46 -8.10 -3.75
C LEU A 99 2.92 -8.74 -2.47
N CYS A 100 3.76 -8.94 -1.46
CA CYS A 100 3.36 -9.52 -0.17
C CYS A 100 2.37 -8.65 0.63
N GLN A 101 2.25 -7.35 0.31
CA GLN A 101 1.33 -6.43 0.99
C GLN A 101 -0.10 -6.46 0.43
N PHE A 102 -0.34 -7.26 -0.60
CA PHE A 102 -1.67 -7.51 -1.14
C PHE A 102 -2.09 -8.92 -0.75
N LEU A 103 -3.09 -9.00 0.12
CA LEU A 103 -3.49 -10.19 0.85
C LEU A 103 -4.85 -10.67 0.35
N TYR A 104 -5.02 -11.97 0.23
CA TYR A 104 -6.34 -12.58 0.03
C TYR A 104 -6.96 -12.97 1.37
N ASN A 105 -8.28 -12.80 1.49
CA ASN A 105 -9.04 -13.49 2.54
C ASN A 105 -9.54 -14.86 2.04
N GLU A 106 -10.20 -15.62 2.92
CA GLU A 106 -10.73 -16.94 2.61
C GLU A 106 -11.83 -16.91 1.53
N GLN A 107 -12.43 -15.74 1.29
CA GLN A 107 -13.45 -15.52 0.26
C GLN A 107 -12.83 -15.16 -1.11
N GLY A 108 -11.50 -15.04 -1.20
CA GLY A 108 -10.79 -14.68 -2.43
C GLY A 108 -10.80 -13.18 -2.74
N GLU A 109 -11.13 -12.33 -1.77
CA GLU A 109 -11.06 -10.87 -1.92
C GLU A 109 -9.62 -10.39 -1.70
N LEU A 110 -9.10 -9.58 -2.63
CA LEU A 110 -7.77 -8.99 -2.53
C LEU A 110 -7.83 -7.62 -1.83
N LYS A 111 -7.03 -7.44 -0.78
CA LYS A 111 -6.91 -6.17 -0.05
C LYS A 111 -5.46 -5.80 0.21
N MET A 112 -5.18 -4.49 0.21
CA MET A 112 -3.89 -3.93 0.53
C MET A 112 -3.76 -3.68 2.04
N GLY A 113 -2.64 -4.06 2.62
CA GLY A 113 -2.28 -3.85 4.03
C GLY A 113 -0.86 -3.30 4.20
N ASP A 114 -0.37 -3.32 5.45
CA ASP A 114 0.98 -2.87 5.86
C ASP A 114 1.32 -1.43 5.44
N PHE A 115 0.69 -0.47 6.12
CA PHE A 115 0.87 0.96 5.91
C PHE A 115 1.87 1.58 6.90
N ASN A 116 2.70 0.77 7.56
CA ASN A 116 3.69 1.20 8.55
C ASN A 116 4.69 2.26 8.03
N ARG A 117 4.82 2.38 6.70
CA ARG A 117 5.69 3.35 5.99
C ARG A 117 4.92 4.37 5.17
N ALA A 118 3.59 4.34 5.22
CA ALA A 118 2.76 5.29 4.49
C ALA A 118 3.01 6.71 4.97
N GLU A 119 2.84 7.67 4.07
CA GLU A 119 3.08 9.09 4.30
C GLU A 119 1.94 9.93 3.72
N VAL A 120 1.50 10.94 4.46
CA VAL A 120 0.57 11.95 3.96
C VAL A 120 1.39 13.07 3.32
N MET A 121 1.19 13.31 2.02
CA MET A 121 1.94 14.35 1.33
C MET A 121 1.57 15.74 1.84
N LEU A 122 2.60 16.50 2.19
CA LEU A 122 2.45 17.91 2.54
C LEU A 122 2.13 18.73 1.29
N PHE A 123 1.31 19.77 1.43
CA PHE A 123 0.94 20.66 0.32
C PHE A 123 1.56 22.03 0.51
N ASP A 124 2.23 22.53 -0.53
CA ASP A 124 2.75 23.89 -0.60
C ASP A 124 1.62 24.84 -1.04
N GLU A 125 1.07 25.59 -0.07
CA GLU A 125 -0.02 26.52 -0.36
C GLU A 125 0.37 27.68 -1.26
N LYS A 126 1.66 28.04 -1.31
CA LYS A 126 2.17 29.15 -2.10
C LYS A 126 2.27 28.76 -3.56
N ASN A 127 2.82 27.57 -3.83
CA ASN A 127 3.01 27.06 -5.18
C ASN A 127 1.82 26.23 -5.70
N LYS A 128 0.86 25.93 -4.83
CA LYS A 128 -0.35 25.12 -5.14
C LYS A 128 -0.01 23.73 -5.68
N GLU A 129 1.02 23.11 -5.10
CA GLU A 129 1.49 21.77 -5.47
C GLU A 129 1.82 20.95 -4.22
N TYR A 130 1.82 19.62 -4.37
CA TYR A 130 2.34 18.74 -3.31
C TYR A 130 3.86 18.83 -3.23
N CYS A 131 4.37 18.82 -2.00
CA CYS A 131 5.79 18.84 -1.73
C CYS A 131 6.49 17.63 -2.30
N ARG A 132 7.67 17.84 -2.89
CA ARG A 132 8.46 16.72 -3.42
C ARG A 132 8.94 15.87 -2.26
N TYR A 133 8.69 14.58 -2.39
CA TYR A 133 9.08 13.53 -1.46
C TYR A 133 10.09 12.62 -2.12
N GLN A 134 11.19 12.33 -1.41
CA GLN A 134 12.14 11.30 -1.82
C GLN A 134 12.31 10.32 -0.66
N ASN A 135 12.01 9.05 -0.90
CA ASN A 135 12.33 8.02 0.08
C ASN A 135 13.86 7.91 0.20
N GLY A 136 14.42 8.37 1.32
CA GLY A 136 15.86 8.25 1.62
C GLY A 136 16.22 6.84 2.09
N GLU A 137 17.12 6.70 3.07
CA GLU A 137 17.43 5.42 3.73
C GLU A 137 16.33 4.98 4.73
N GLY A 138 15.05 5.16 4.37
CA GLY A 138 13.90 4.67 5.14
C GLY A 138 13.09 5.71 5.91
N TRP A 139 13.46 6.99 5.90
CA TRP A 139 12.75 8.05 6.66
C TRP A 139 12.12 9.16 5.83
N GLY A 140 12.27 9.14 4.49
CA GLY A 140 11.75 10.18 3.61
C GLY A 140 12.40 11.56 3.79
N ASN A 141 12.75 12.22 2.69
CA ASN A 141 13.18 13.61 2.67
C ASN A 141 12.09 14.43 1.97
N VAL A 142 11.45 15.34 2.71
CA VAL A 142 10.48 16.30 2.17
C VAL A 142 11.20 17.60 1.85
N SER A 143 10.92 18.18 0.69
CA SER A 143 11.50 19.47 0.26
C SER A 143 10.41 20.51 0.02
N CYS A 144 10.17 21.38 1.00
CA CYS A 144 9.27 22.53 0.92
C CYS A 144 9.61 23.59 1.97
N ASN A 145 9.37 24.88 1.64
CA ASN A 145 9.66 26.00 2.54
C ASN A 145 8.47 26.39 3.43
N THR A 146 7.23 26.18 2.99
CA THR A 146 6.00 26.44 3.75
C THR A 146 4.95 25.45 3.31
N TYR A 147 4.38 24.69 4.24
CA TYR A 147 3.50 23.59 3.91
C TYR A 147 2.45 23.37 5.00
N VAL A 148 1.32 22.79 4.59
CA VAL A 148 0.24 22.37 5.50
C VAL A 148 -0.13 20.92 5.23
N LEU A 149 -0.62 20.25 6.27
CA LEU A 149 -1.40 19.02 6.09
C LEU A 149 -2.77 19.43 5.55
N VAL A 150 -3.04 19.09 4.31
CA VAL A 150 -4.37 19.27 3.73
C VAL A 150 -5.19 18.09 4.23
N GLY A 151 -6.10 18.28 5.19
CA GLY A 151 -7.18 17.33 5.42
C GLY A 151 -7.27 16.56 6.76
N LEU A 152 -6.65 17.01 7.84
CA LEU A 152 -7.04 16.59 9.21
C LEU A 152 -7.90 17.67 9.90
N GLY A 153 -8.92 18.15 9.20
CA GLY A 153 -9.96 19.00 9.77
C GLY A 153 -11.06 18.12 10.37
N TYR A 154 -11.32 18.30 11.67
CA TYR A 154 -12.51 17.79 12.36
C TYR A 154 -13.81 18.16 11.64
#